data_AF-A0A963VKT7-F1
#
_entry.id   AF-A0A963VKT7-F1
#
_cell.length_a   1.000
_cell.length_b   1.000
_cell.length_c   1.000
_cell.angle_alpha   90.00
_cell.angle_beta   90.00
_cell.angle_gamma   90.00
#
_symmetry.space_group_name_H-M   'P 1'
#
loop_
_entity.id
_entity.type
_entity.pdbx_description
1 polymer ?
#
loop_
_entity_poly.entity_id
_entity_poly.type
_entity_poly.pdbx_seq_one_letter_code
_entity_poly.pdbx_strand_id
1 'polypeptide(L)'
;MTLQQFLLILRARWFVALLTLLVTVLVTIGVSMVIPKQYTANAAMVLDVRSPDPVTGQMLPGMIAPGYMATQIDIITSDRVAQRVVKLLRMEESAAIRQQWQDETEGKGQLLLWLSALLQKNLEVKPSRESNVINISYTGPDPDFAAAVANAFAQAYLDVNLDLKLAPARQYASFFDEQSKAARERLDQALAALSSYQQANGLVSAD
;
A
#
# COMPACT_ATOMS: atom_id res chain seq x y z
N MET A 1 11.83 57.19 11.78
CA MET A 1 11.28 56.80 13.10
C MET A 1 12.43 56.28 13.95
N THR A 2 12.84 57.02 14.99
CA THR A 2 13.87 56.55 15.92
C THR A 2 13.26 55.57 16.93
N LEU A 3 14.05 54.63 17.44
CA LEU A 3 13.58 53.56 18.34
C LEU A 3 12.90 54.12 19.62
N GLN A 4 13.34 55.31 20.07
CA GLN A 4 12.72 56.06 21.17
C GLN A 4 11.31 56.57 20.84
N GLN A 5 11.05 57.06 19.62
CA GLN A 5 9.72 57.54 19.21
C GLN A 5 8.69 56.40 19.16
N PHE A 6 9.11 55.20 18.73
CA PHE A 6 8.26 54.00 18.74
C PHE A 6 7.84 53.59 20.17
N LEU A 7 8.79 53.57 21.11
CA LEU A 7 8.52 53.22 22.52
C LEU A 7 7.60 54.24 23.22
N LEU A 8 7.74 55.53 22.89
CA LEU A 8 6.87 56.56 23.45
C LEU A 8 5.42 56.44 22.93
N ILE A 9 5.24 56.16 21.64
CA ILE A 9 3.91 55.92 21.05
C ILE A 9 3.27 54.66 21.65
N LEU A 10 4.05 53.59 21.84
CA LEU A 10 3.58 52.35 22.47
C LEU A 10 3.16 52.58 23.91
N ARG A 11 3.92 53.36 24.69
CA ARG A 11 3.58 53.71 26.07
C ARG A 11 2.34 54.61 26.14
N ALA A 12 2.17 55.54 25.19
CA ALA A 12 1.01 56.42 25.13
C ALA A 12 -0.29 55.71 24.75
N ARG A 13 -0.21 54.61 23.98
CA ARG A 13 -1.36 53.81 23.51
C ARG A 13 -1.32 52.36 24.00
N TRP A 14 -0.70 52.11 25.15
CA TRP A 14 -0.42 50.76 25.65
C TRP A 14 -1.70 49.91 25.82
N PHE A 15 -2.84 50.54 26.14
CA PHE A 15 -4.13 49.87 26.24
C PHE A 15 -4.62 49.30 24.90
N VAL A 16 -4.43 50.04 23.79
CA VAL A 16 -4.83 49.56 22.46
C VAL A 16 -3.92 48.40 22.04
N ALA A 17 -2.63 48.50 22.30
CA ALA A 17 -1.67 47.43 22.03
C ALA A 17 -1.94 46.17 22.87
N LEU A 18 -2.32 46.34 24.14
CA LEU A 18 -2.68 45.23 25.02
C LEU A 18 -4.00 44.58 24.61
N LEU A 19 -5.01 45.38 24.22
CA LEU A 19 -6.30 44.87 23.76
C LEU A 19 -6.16 44.06 22.47
N THR A 20 -5.40 44.56 21.48
CA THR A 20 -5.18 43.81 20.23
C THR A 20 -4.42 42.51 20.48
N LEU A 21 -3.40 42.53 21.35
CA LEU A 21 -2.68 41.31 21.76
C LEU A 21 -3.61 40.32 22.47
N LEU A 22 -4.46 40.80 23.37
CA LEU A 22 -5.37 39.93 24.11
C LEU A 22 -6.42 39.30 23.18
N VAL A 23 -6.95 40.07 22.22
CA VAL A 23 -7.88 39.54 21.21
C VAL A 23 -7.21 38.49 20.33
N THR A 24 -5.99 38.73 19.82
CA THR A 24 -5.30 37.73 18.98
C THR A 24 -4.96 36.47 19.76
N VAL A 25 -4.53 36.58 21.03
CA VAL A 25 -4.26 35.44 21.90
C VAL A 25 -5.55 34.65 22.19
N LEU A 26 -6.65 35.32 22.54
CA LEU A 26 -7.92 34.66 22.79
C LEU A 26 -8.47 33.94 21.54
N VAL A 27 -8.38 34.58 20.37
CA VAL A 27 -8.79 33.95 19.10
C VAL A 27 -7.90 32.74 18.79
N THR A 28 -6.58 32.87 18.99
CA THR A 28 -5.64 31.76 18.75
C THR A 28 -5.89 30.59 19.69
N ILE A 29 -6.13 30.84 20.98
CA ILE A 29 -6.47 29.80 21.97
C ILE A 29 -7.82 29.16 21.60
N GLY A 30 -8.82 29.96 21.26
CA GLY A 30 -10.14 29.47 20.85
C GLY A 30 -10.05 28.53 19.65
N VAL A 31 -9.32 28.92 18.60
CA VAL A 31 -9.09 28.06 17.43
C VAL A 31 -8.27 26.83 17.79
N SER A 32 -7.22 26.98 18.61
CA SER A 32 -6.35 25.87 19.01
C SER A 32 -7.07 24.80 19.84
N MET A 33 -8.12 25.16 20.59
CA MET A 33 -8.91 24.19 21.35
C MET A 33 -9.93 23.43 20.49
N VAL A 34 -10.28 23.96 19.31
CA VAL A 34 -11.25 23.34 18.39
C VAL A 34 -10.59 22.37 17.42
N ILE A 35 -9.32 22.55 17.09
CA ILE A 35 -8.59 21.64 16.18
C ILE A 35 -8.40 20.28 16.88
N PRO A 36 -8.88 19.16 16.29
CA PRO A 36 -8.71 17.84 16.88
C PRO A 36 -7.23 17.49 16.95
N LYS A 37 -6.83 16.84 18.04
CA LYS A 37 -5.47 16.30 18.18
C LYS A 37 -5.21 15.29 17.07
N GLN A 38 -4.04 15.36 16.45
CA GLN A 38 -3.58 14.40 15.46
C GLN A 38 -2.33 13.70 16.00
N TYR A 39 -2.28 12.38 15.83
CA TYR A 39 -1.20 11.50 16.23
C TYR A 39 -0.62 10.84 14.99
N THR A 40 0.70 10.89 14.86
CA THR A 40 1.41 10.23 13.75
C THR A 40 2.14 9.00 14.28
N ALA A 41 1.81 7.84 13.73
CA ALA A 41 2.50 6.58 14.00
C ALA A 41 3.45 6.24 12.84
N ASN A 42 4.58 5.59 13.14
CA ASN A 42 5.61 5.25 12.16
C ASN A 42 5.93 3.75 12.21
N ALA A 43 5.86 3.08 11.07
CA ALA A 43 6.36 1.73 10.85
C ALA A 43 7.56 1.77 9.89
N ALA A 44 8.69 1.18 10.28
CA ALA A 44 9.90 1.16 9.46
C ALA A 44 10.11 -0.24 8.87
N MET A 45 10.35 -0.31 7.56
CA MET A 45 10.62 -1.56 6.86
C MET A 45 11.98 -1.50 6.15
N VAL A 46 12.80 -2.53 6.36
CA VAL A 46 14.06 -2.71 5.65
C VAL A 46 13.78 -3.47 4.35
N LEU A 47 14.30 -2.95 3.23
CA LEU A 47 14.23 -3.61 1.94
C LEU A 47 15.49 -4.40 1.72
N ASP A 48 15.31 -5.71 1.53
CA ASP A 48 16.40 -6.57 1.11
C ASP A 48 16.55 -6.50 -0.42
N VAL A 49 17.54 -5.71 -0.85
CA VAL A 49 17.92 -5.56 -2.27
C VAL A 49 18.89 -6.66 -2.73
N ARG A 50 19.32 -7.56 -1.84
CA ARG A 50 20.26 -8.65 -2.14
C ARG A 50 19.59 -10.00 -1.93
N SER A 51 18.56 -10.28 -2.71
CA SER A 51 18.05 -11.65 -2.82
C SER A 51 18.65 -12.27 -4.10
N PRO A 52 19.59 -13.24 -3.99
CA PRO A 52 19.92 -14.11 -5.11
C PRO A 52 18.62 -14.74 -5.61
N ASP A 53 18.48 -14.91 -6.93
CA ASP A 53 17.36 -15.65 -7.48
C ASP A 53 17.31 -17.05 -6.80
N PRO A 54 16.22 -17.39 -6.08
CA PRO A 54 16.14 -18.64 -5.33
C PRO A 54 16.15 -19.89 -6.22
N VAL A 55 15.99 -19.74 -7.54
CA VAL A 55 15.99 -20.83 -8.52
C VAL A 55 17.36 -20.97 -9.21
N THR A 56 18.01 -19.86 -9.55
CA THR A 56 19.27 -19.88 -10.32
C THR A 56 20.53 -19.61 -9.49
N GLY A 57 20.38 -19.12 -8.25
CA GLY A 57 21.49 -18.74 -7.39
C GLY A 57 22.31 -17.55 -7.89
N GLN A 58 21.89 -16.90 -8.98
CA GLN A 58 22.60 -15.75 -9.53
C GLN A 58 22.34 -14.51 -8.66
N MET A 59 23.42 -13.85 -8.26
CA MET A 59 23.33 -12.53 -7.63
C MET A 59 23.00 -11.52 -8.73
N LEU A 60 21.77 -10.98 -8.72
CA LEU A 60 21.50 -9.78 -9.50
C LEU A 60 22.42 -8.67 -9.00
N PRO A 61 23.13 -7.94 -9.88
CA PRO A 61 23.89 -6.75 -9.50
C PRO A 61 22.93 -5.86 -8.72
N GLY A 62 23.30 -5.53 -7.48
CA GLY A 62 22.43 -4.82 -6.55
C GLY A 62 21.83 -3.60 -7.22
N MET A 63 20.54 -3.69 -7.57
CA MET A 63 19.79 -2.58 -8.15
C MET A 63 19.47 -1.58 -7.03
N ILE A 64 20.50 -0.95 -6.46
CA ILE A 64 20.34 0.28 -5.70
C ILE A 64 20.23 1.41 -6.73
N ALA A 65 19.26 1.31 -7.63
CA ALA A 65 18.84 2.40 -8.48
C ALA A 65 17.77 3.18 -7.70
N PRO A 66 17.81 4.52 -7.68
CA PRO A 66 16.74 5.34 -7.10
C PRO A 66 15.32 4.92 -7.54
N GLY A 67 15.19 4.36 -8.76
CA GLY A 67 13.94 3.82 -9.28
C GLY A 67 13.38 2.60 -8.54
N TYR A 68 14.22 1.76 -7.91
CA TYR A 68 13.72 0.63 -7.12
C TYR A 68 12.95 1.14 -5.90
N MET A 69 13.54 2.08 -5.14
CA MET A 69 12.88 2.66 -3.97
C MET A 69 11.57 3.35 -4.33
N ALA A 70 11.57 4.15 -5.40
CA ALA A 70 10.35 4.78 -5.92
C ALA A 70 9.27 3.76 -6.26
N THR A 71 9.63 2.67 -6.94
CA THR A 71 8.69 1.59 -7.26
C THR A 71 8.08 0.96 -6.00
N GLN A 72 8.89 0.76 -4.95
CA GLN A 72 8.38 0.17 -3.70
C GLN A 72 7.44 1.14 -2.97
N ILE A 73 7.75 2.44 -3.00
CA ILE A 73 6.85 3.47 -2.48
C ILE A 73 5.52 3.44 -3.26
N ASP A 74 5.55 3.37 -4.59
CA ASP A 74 4.34 3.30 -5.43
C ASP A 74 3.51 2.05 -5.13
N ILE A 75 4.16 0.91 -4.86
CA ILE A 75 3.44 -0.31 -4.44
C ILE A 75 2.79 -0.10 -3.08
N ILE A 76 3.51 0.46 -2.09
CA ILE A 76 2.98 0.71 -0.74
C ILE A 76 1.80 1.68 -0.78
N THR A 77 1.85 2.73 -1.60
CA THR A 77 0.79 3.73 -1.72
C THR A 77 -0.36 3.30 -2.63
N SER A 78 -0.22 2.16 -3.34
CA SER A 78 -1.22 1.67 -4.28
C SER A 78 -2.57 1.32 -3.64
N ASP A 79 -3.63 1.40 -4.44
CA ASP A 79 -4.99 1.03 -4.04
C ASP A 79 -5.08 -0.41 -3.54
N ARG A 80 -4.29 -1.33 -4.14
CA ARG A 80 -4.29 -2.74 -3.73
C ARG A 80 -3.82 -2.92 -2.29
N VAL A 81 -2.80 -2.18 -1.88
CA VAL A 81 -2.30 -2.20 -0.51
C VAL A 81 -3.31 -1.54 0.42
N ALA A 82 -3.84 -0.36 0.07
CA ALA A 82 -4.86 0.31 0.88
C ALA A 82 -6.12 -0.54 1.09
N GLN A 83 -6.61 -1.22 0.05
CA GLN A 83 -7.75 -2.15 0.16
C GLN A 83 -7.41 -3.38 1.02
N ARG A 84 -6.17 -3.89 0.95
CA ARG A 84 -5.71 -4.97 1.83
C ARG A 84 -5.69 -4.52 3.29
N VAL A 85 -5.28 -3.29 3.59
CA VAL A 85 -5.32 -2.71 4.94
C VAL A 85 -6.75 -2.67 5.49
N VAL A 86 -7.71 -2.18 4.69
CA VAL A 86 -9.14 -2.15 5.07
C VAL A 86 -9.66 -3.53 5.47
N LYS A 87 -9.26 -4.56 4.72
CA LYS A 87 -9.60 -5.96 5.01
C LYS A 87 -8.88 -6.50 6.25
N LEU A 88 -7.58 -6.25 6.40
CA LEU A 88 -6.79 -6.71 7.56
C LEU A 88 -7.34 -6.15 8.87
N LEU A 89 -7.74 -4.87 8.87
CA LEU A 89 -8.32 -4.20 10.03
C LEU A 89 -9.84 -4.41 10.15
N ARG A 90 -10.45 -5.16 9.23
CA ARG A 90 -11.90 -5.45 9.18
C ARG A 90 -12.77 -4.19 9.29
N MET A 91 -12.32 -3.08 8.70
CA MET A 91 -13.01 -1.80 8.82
C MET A 91 -14.40 -1.81 8.17
N GLU A 92 -14.61 -2.70 7.18
CA GLU A 92 -15.90 -2.91 6.52
C GLU A 92 -16.97 -3.53 7.45
N GLU A 93 -16.57 -4.23 8.51
CA GLU A 93 -17.48 -4.85 9.46
C GLU A 93 -18.09 -3.81 10.43
N SER A 94 -17.42 -2.68 10.63
CA SER A 94 -17.87 -1.63 11.56
C SER A 94 -19.16 -0.96 11.11
N ALA A 95 -20.18 -1.00 11.97
CA ALA A 95 -21.46 -0.33 11.73
C ALA A 95 -21.31 1.20 11.66
N ALA A 96 -20.45 1.78 12.50
CA ALA A 96 -20.21 3.22 12.54
C ALA A 96 -19.59 3.72 11.23
N ILE A 97 -18.63 2.97 10.68
CA ILE A 97 -17.98 3.31 9.41
C ILE A 97 -18.98 3.19 8.24
N ARG A 98 -19.81 2.15 8.25
CA ARG A 98 -20.87 1.98 7.24
C ARG A 98 -21.87 3.12 7.26
N GLN A 99 -22.27 3.58 8.45
CA GLN A 99 -23.16 4.72 8.59
C GLN A 99 -22.50 6.01 8.10
N GLN A 100 -21.25 6.28 8.49
CA GLN A 100 -20.51 7.46 8.02
C GLN A 100 -20.40 7.48 6.48
N TRP A 101 -20.09 6.33 5.87
CA TRP A 101 -20.05 6.23 4.42
C TRP A 101 -21.41 6.52 3.78
N GLN A 102 -22.51 6.03 4.36
CA GLN A 102 -23.86 6.32 3.89
C GLN A 102 -24.20 7.81 3.99
N ASP A 103 -23.81 8.47 5.09
CA ASP A 103 -24.06 9.89 5.32
C ASP A 103 -23.26 10.77 4.35
N GLU A 104 -22.01 10.42 4.05
CA GLU A 104 -21.13 11.21 3.18
C GLU A 104 -21.36 10.96 1.67
N THR A 105 -21.72 9.74 1.30
CA THR A 105 -21.81 9.32 -0.12
C THR A 105 -23.23 9.05 -0.59
N GLU A 106 -24.23 9.15 0.29
CA GLU A 106 -25.62 8.75 0.03
C GLU A 106 -25.72 7.28 -0.43
N GLY A 107 -24.78 6.43 -0.01
CA GLY A 107 -24.67 5.03 -0.42
C GLY A 107 -24.17 4.81 -1.86
N LYS A 108 -23.60 5.83 -2.50
CA LYS A 108 -23.03 5.71 -3.85
C LYS A 108 -21.57 5.26 -3.79
N GLY A 109 -21.22 4.26 -4.59
CA GLY A 109 -19.86 3.71 -4.68
C GLY A 109 -19.67 2.45 -3.84
N GLN A 110 -18.43 1.99 -3.71
CA GLN A 110 -18.09 0.84 -2.88
C GLN A 110 -17.43 1.33 -1.60
N LEU A 111 -17.91 0.85 -0.44
CA LEU A 111 -17.35 1.15 0.88
C LEU A 111 -15.83 0.92 0.92
N LEU A 112 -15.37 -0.19 0.35
CA LEU A 112 -13.96 -0.57 0.29
C LEU A 112 -13.10 0.50 -0.42
N LEU A 113 -13.57 1.03 -1.55
CA LEU A 113 -12.86 2.04 -2.34
C LEU A 113 -12.82 3.40 -1.63
N TRP A 114 -13.94 3.78 -1.00
CA TRP A 114 -14.01 5.02 -0.21
C TRP A 114 -13.07 4.95 1.00
N LEU A 115 -13.06 3.83 1.73
CA LEU A 115 -12.14 3.60 2.85
C LEU A 115 -10.67 3.61 2.43
N SER A 116 -10.32 2.94 1.31
CA SER A 116 -8.94 2.94 0.84
C SER A 116 -8.45 4.35 0.50
N ALA A 117 -9.30 5.17 -0.14
CA ALA A 117 -8.97 6.55 -0.46
C ALA A 117 -8.80 7.41 0.81
N LEU A 118 -9.66 7.20 1.82
CA LEU A 118 -9.55 7.89 3.11
C LEU A 118 -8.24 7.56 3.83
N LEU A 119 -7.81 6.29 3.81
CA LEU A 119 -6.54 5.87 4.40
C LEU A 119 -5.34 6.48 3.67
N GLN A 120 -5.34 6.46 2.34
CA GLN A 120 -4.26 7.03 1.52
C GLN A 120 -4.07 8.52 1.77
N LYS A 121 -5.14 9.29 2.04
CA LYS A 121 -5.06 10.73 2.28
C LYS A 121 -4.18 11.11 3.48
N ASN A 122 -4.14 10.26 4.50
CA ASN A 122 -3.37 10.50 5.73
C ASN A 122 -2.11 9.64 5.83
N LEU A 123 -1.76 8.94 4.74
CA LEU A 123 -0.58 8.12 4.61
C LEU A 123 0.57 8.95 4.04
N GLU A 124 1.73 8.86 4.68
CA GLU A 124 2.98 9.39 4.16
C GLU A 124 4.03 8.29 4.12
N VAL A 125 4.62 8.04 2.95
CA VAL A 125 5.64 7.02 2.76
C VAL A 125 6.91 7.70 2.26
N LYS A 126 7.99 7.59 3.04
CA LYS A 126 9.26 8.25 2.72
C LYS A 126 10.43 7.28 2.88
N PRO A 127 11.40 7.30 1.95
CA PRO A 127 12.64 6.58 2.15
C PRO A 127 13.47 7.30 3.23
N SER A 128 14.11 6.53 4.10
CA SER A 128 15.08 7.05 5.04
C SER A 128 16.37 7.40 4.30
N ARG A 129 16.90 8.61 4.55
CA ARG A 129 18.10 9.12 3.86
C ARG A 129 19.24 8.12 3.94
N GLU A 130 19.84 7.83 2.78
CA GLU A 130 21.08 7.04 2.67
C GLU A 130 20.95 5.60 3.23
N SER A 131 19.73 5.03 3.21
CA SER A 131 19.48 3.67 3.70
C SER A 131 18.42 2.93 2.87
N ASN A 132 18.37 1.60 3.00
CA ASN A 132 17.34 0.75 2.40
C ASN A 132 16.09 0.65 3.29
N VAL A 133 15.78 1.69 4.08
CA VAL A 133 14.63 1.69 4.99
C VAL A 133 13.55 2.60 4.43
N ILE A 134 12.31 2.11 4.39
CA ILE A 134 11.11 2.93 4.12
C ILE A 134 10.38 3.16 5.43
N ASN A 135 10.06 4.42 5.71
CA ASN A 135 9.18 4.81 6.79
C ASN A 135 7.76 4.98 6.24
N ILE A 136 6.83 4.25 6.84
CA ILE A 136 5.39 4.35 6.61
C ILE A 136 4.79 5.08 7.80
N SER A 137 4.35 6.30 7.57
CA SER A 137 3.77 7.17 8.57
C SER A 137 2.27 7.31 8.31
N TYR A 138 1.45 7.14 9.35
CA TYR A 138 0.01 7.38 9.27
C TYR A 138 -0.42 8.37 10.34
N THR A 139 -1.21 9.37 9.96
CA THR A 139 -1.70 10.40 10.88
C THR A 139 -3.20 10.25 11.12
N GLY A 140 -3.60 10.14 12.39
CA GLY A 140 -5.00 9.94 12.77
C GLY A 140 -5.37 10.56 14.12
N PRO A 141 -6.66 10.65 14.44
CA PRO A 141 -7.14 11.24 15.71
C PRO A 141 -6.94 10.32 16.93
N ASP A 142 -6.71 9.03 16.69
CA ASP A 142 -6.48 8.02 17.73
C ASP A 142 -5.08 7.41 17.54
N PRO A 143 -4.23 7.40 18.59
CA PRO A 143 -2.85 6.92 18.49
C PRO A 143 -2.76 5.39 18.27
N ASP A 144 -3.65 4.61 18.88
CA ASP A 144 -3.67 3.15 18.76
C ASP A 144 -4.14 2.75 17.36
N PHE A 145 -5.17 3.43 16.85
CA PHE A 145 -5.62 3.28 15.47
C PHE A 145 -4.53 3.68 14.48
N ALA A 146 -3.85 4.80 14.70
CA ALA A 146 -2.77 5.24 13.81
C ALA A 146 -1.64 4.21 13.75
N ALA A 147 -1.25 3.64 14.89
CA ALA A 147 -0.27 2.57 14.96
C ALA A 147 -0.75 1.29 14.25
N ALA A 148 -2.00 0.90 14.47
CA ALA A 148 -2.60 -0.26 13.80
C ALA A 148 -2.60 -0.10 12.28
N VAL A 149 -2.95 1.08 11.77
CA VAL A 149 -2.94 1.37 10.32
C VAL A 149 -1.53 1.36 9.75
N ALA A 150 -0.56 2.02 10.38
CA ALA A 150 0.83 2.03 9.92
C ALA A 150 1.41 0.59 9.84
N ASN A 151 1.17 -0.21 10.88
CA ASN A 151 1.57 -1.62 10.91
C ASN A 151 0.83 -2.46 9.85
N ALA A 152 -0.46 -2.21 9.65
CA ALA A 152 -1.24 -2.90 8.63
C ALA A 152 -0.77 -2.57 7.21
N PHE A 153 -0.35 -1.33 6.93
CA PHE A 153 0.26 -0.98 5.63
C PHE A 153 1.56 -1.75 5.38
N ALA A 154 2.41 -1.89 6.40
CA ALA A 154 3.61 -2.71 6.30
C ALA A 154 3.28 -4.17 5.97
N GLN A 155 2.33 -4.79 6.70
CA GLN A 155 1.90 -6.16 6.43
C GLN A 155 1.24 -6.30 5.05
N ALA A 156 0.35 -5.39 4.68
CA ALA A 156 -0.34 -5.40 3.41
C ALA A 156 0.63 -5.29 2.21
N TYR A 157 1.68 -4.47 2.35
CA TYR A 157 2.73 -4.40 1.35
C TYR A 157 3.45 -5.76 1.18
N LEU A 158 3.82 -6.42 2.28
CA LEU A 158 4.47 -7.73 2.22
C LEU A 158 3.59 -8.76 1.51
N ASP A 159 2.30 -8.82 1.87
CA ASP A 159 1.31 -9.69 1.26
C ASP A 159 1.18 -9.42 -0.25
N VAL A 160 1.03 -8.15 -0.64
CA VAL A 160 0.86 -7.75 -2.04
C VAL A 160 2.14 -8.02 -2.84
N ASN A 161 3.31 -7.78 -2.26
CA ASN A 161 4.60 -8.07 -2.91
C ASN A 161 4.76 -9.58 -3.17
N LEU A 162 4.38 -10.40 -2.19
CA LEU A 162 4.36 -11.86 -2.34
C LEU A 162 3.37 -12.28 -3.43
N ASP A 163 2.16 -11.74 -3.44
CA ASP A 163 1.15 -12.02 -4.47
C ASP A 163 1.65 -11.63 -5.88
N LEU A 164 2.32 -10.48 -6.02
CA LEU A 164 2.91 -10.04 -7.28
C LEU A 164 4.02 -10.98 -7.78
N LYS A 165 4.81 -11.56 -6.87
CA LYS A 165 5.86 -12.55 -7.21
C LYS A 165 5.28 -13.92 -7.55
N LEU A 166 4.22 -14.34 -6.86
CA LEU A 166 3.60 -15.65 -7.06
C LEU A 166 2.64 -15.70 -8.24
N ALA A 167 2.02 -14.59 -8.63
CA ALA A 167 1.00 -14.56 -9.67
C ALA A 167 1.50 -15.11 -11.04
N PRO A 168 2.68 -14.70 -11.56
CA PRO A 168 3.21 -15.28 -12.79
C PRO A 168 3.53 -16.77 -12.66
N ALA A 169 4.11 -17.19 -11.52
CA ALA A 169 4.45 -18.60 -11.27
C ALA A 169 3.21 -19.50 -11.29
N ARG A 170 2.09 -19.04 -10.69
CA ARG A 170 0.80 -19.74 -10.75
C ARG A 170 0.27 -19.86 -12.17
N GLN A 171 0.38 -18.79 -12.97
CA GLN A 171 -0.05 -18.78 -14.36
C GLN A 171 0.79 -19.71 -15.25
N TYR A 172 2.10 -19.79 -15.01
CA TYR A 172 2.96 -20.74 -15.69
C TYR A 172 2.64 -22.19 -15.30
N ALA A 173 2.38 -22.45 -14.02
CA ALA A 173 1.99 -23.80 -13.58
C ALA A 173 0.71 -24.27 -14.29
N SER A 174 -0.32 -23.42 -14.39
CA SER A 174 -1.53 -23.75 -15.15
C SER A 174 -1.25 -23.96 -16.64
N PHE A 175 -0.40 -23.12 -17.24
CA PHE A 175 -0.01 -23.27 -18.65
C PHE A 175 0.72 -24.59 -18.91
N PHE A 176 1.68 -24.98 -18.06
CA PHE A 176 2.40 -26.25 -18.22
C PHE A 176 1.51 -27.47 -17.97
N ASP A 177 0.52 -27.37 -17.08
CA ASP A 177 -0.48 -28.43 -16.89
C ASP A 177 -1.33 -28.64 -18.15
N GLU A 178 -1.82 -27.55 -18.75
CA GLU A 178 -2.56 -27.60 -20.02
C GLU A 178 -1.71 -28.18 -21.16
N GLN A 179 -0.45 -27.73 -21.28
CA GLN A 179 0.47 -28.24 -22.31
C GLN A 179 0.78 -29.73 -22.09
N SER A 180 0.88 -30.18 -20.84
CA SER A 180 1.11 -31.59 -20.50
C SER A 180 -0.09 -32.46 -20.88
N LYS A 181 -1.32 -31.98 -20.65
CA LYS A 181 -2.56 -32.65 -21.08
C LYS A 181 -2.63 -32.75 -22.61
N ALA A 182 -2.38 -31.65 -23.31
CA ALA A 182 -2.38 -31.62 -24.78
C ALA A 182 -1.29 -32.53 -25.38
N ALA A 183 -0.12 -32.63 -24.75
CA ALA A 183 0.94 -33.54 -25.20
C ALA A 183 0.55 -35.02 -25.04
N ARG A 184 -0.12 -35.38 -23.93
CA ARG A 184 -0.65 -36.74 -23.71
C ARG A 184 -1.71 -37.09 -24.76
N GLU A 185 -2.65 -36.20 -25.04
CA GLU A 185 -3.66 -36.44 -26.09
C GLU A 185 -3.03 -36.65 -27.48
N ARG A 186 -2.02 -35.85 -27.84
CA ARG A 186 -1.30 -36.05 -29.11
C ARG A 186 -0.57 -37.38 -29.17
N LEU A 187 0.01 -37.82 -28.05
CA LEU A 187 0.65 -39.13 -27.96
C LEU A 187 -0.37 -40.26 -28.17
N ASP A 188 -1.51 -40.18 -27.50
CA ASP A 188 -2.58 -41.18 -27.61
C ASP A 188 -3.12 -41.26 -29.06
N GLN A 189 -3.31 -40.11 -29.71
CA GLN A 189 -3.71 -40.03 -31.12
C GLN A 189 -2.65 -40.64 -32.06
N ALA A 190 -1.37 -40.35 -31.82
CA ALA A 190 -0.28 -40.90 -32.63
C ALA A 190 -0.15 -42.43 -32.47
N LEU A 191 -0.33 -42.95 -31.24
CA LEU A 191 -0.33 -44.38 -30.96
C LEU A 191 -1.52 -45.09 -31.62
N ALA A 192 -2.72 -44.49 -31.56
CA ALA A 192 -3.90 -45.01 -32.24
C ALA A 192 -3.71 -45.04 -33.77
N ALA A 193 -3.16 -43.97 -34.35
CA ALA A 193 -2.84 -43.91 -35.77
C ALA A 193 -1.82 -44.98 -36.18
N LEU A 194 -0.74 -45.17 -35.39
CA LEU A 194 0.25 -46.21 -35.62
C LEU A 194 -0.36 -47.62 -35.56
N SER A 195 -1.18 -47.90 -34.53
CA SER A 195 -1.88 -49.18 -34.39
C SER A 195 -2.79 -49.45 -35.59
N SER A 196 -3.56 -48.46 -36.03
CA SER A 196 -4.43 -48.60 -37.20
C SER A 196 -3.65 -48.87 -38.50
N TYR A 197 -2.48 -48.23 -38.66
CA TYR A 197 -1.59 -48.47 -39.79
C TYR A 197 -0.98 -49.87 -39.74
N GLN A 198 -0.57 -50.36 -38.57
CA GLN A 198 -0.04 -51.72 -38.40
C GLN A 198 -1.09 -52.79 -38.71
N GLN A 199 -2.34 -52.58 -38.26
CA GLN A 199 -3.47 -53.46 -38.56
C GLN A 199 -3.79 -53.50 -40.06
N ALA A 200 -3.86 -52.33 -40.71
CA ALA A 200 -4.17 -52.23 -42.14
C ALA A 200 -3.10 -52.87 -43.05
N ASN A 201 -1.83 -52.83 -42.64
CA ASN A 201 -0.71 -53.38 -43.41
C ASN A 201 -0.33 -54.81 -43.01
N GLY A 202 -1.11 -55.47 -42.14
CA GLY A 202 -0.85 -56.86 -41.73
C GLY A 202 0.47 -57.05 -40.96
N LEU A 203 1.00 -56.00 -40.35
CA LEU A 203 2.26 -56.01 -39.60
C LEU A 203 2.08 -56.49 -38.14
N VAL A 204 0.86 -56.89 -37.77
CA VAL A 204 0.57 -57.38 -36.44
C VAL A 204 1.06 -58.82 -36.35
N SER A 205 2.11 -59.07 -35.56
CA SER A 205 2.56 -60.43 -35.25
C SER A 205 1.47 -61.13 -34.43
N ALA A 206 0.83 -62.13 -35.03
CA ALA A 206 0.03 -63.10 -34.30
C ALA A 206 1.00 -64.09 -33.67
N ASP A 207 1.15 -64.00 -32.34
CA ASP A 207 1.65 -65.09 -31.50
C ASP A 207 0.45 -65.99 -31.10
#